data_AF-A0A2A9CXN1-F1
#
_entry.id   AF-A0A2A9CXN1-F1
#
_cell.length_a   1.000
_cell.length_b   1.000
_cell.length_c   1.000
_cell.angle_alpha   90.00
_cell.angle_beta   90.00
_cell.angle_gamma   90.00
#
_symmetry.space_group_name_H-M   'P 1'
#
loop_
_entity.id
_entity.type
_entity.pdbx_description
1 polymer ?
#
loop_
_entity_poly.entity_id
_entity_poly.type
_entity_poly.pdbx_seq_one_letter_code
_entity_poly.pdbx_strand_id
1 'polypeptide(L)'
;MKKPPDFHLKLQLAVSLAVATAAFGLPVVLNPGTAAAAAPQECSSTPFTSKSATRYRVPAVVRVPDGRLFVFAEKRNDNADNDDDGDFDIAMKTSTDGGCTWGGEKIVADHGKLRVSNPVPVYVPARDKVLLITTVKTKDSSARTGYRNYMHQQWIDTDGGSFTSLTSGRVTVPNWRPGLTGPGHGIVLTKGSHAGRIIFAMGYTENDKRTARGVYSDDNGATWQIGYDRAASGKQQLIEGSIAELPDGRLLTAYRDNGKGVSKPGSNRMQAYSTNGGESIGSFSLMSGVKTVPVEGSLLQTTGGRELLLFSSPSNTSFKITSRRGMRIFVSTNNGQSWRSGLAVGSTTDPACYSDMVQLDAGTIGLVYENGYSPEKAYWNRIVFRQVSVSDLEQTLLPSLAKKKSPSVSGTHKVGKTVTASQGTWSPNATVTRYQWLRNGKEISSATSASYKLSKADKGKKVSVKVTVTSPGYQPSTATSSAKKVK
;
A
#
# COMPACT_ATOMS: atom_id res chain seq x y z
N MET A 1 6.35 80.28 -7.56
CA MET A 1 5.13 80.67 -8.30
C MET A 1 3.94 79.96 -7.66
N LYS A 2 2.98 80.78 -7.23
CA LYS A 2 1.65 80.57 -6.60
C LYS A 2 1.43 79.42 -5.58
N LYS A 3 1.21 79.88 -4.34
CA LYS A 3 0.70 79.24 -3.11
C LYS A 3 -0.86 79.39 -3.04
N PRO A 4 -1.58 78.89 -1.98
CA PRO A 4 -2.94 78.30 -2.00
C PRO A 4 -4.06 79.31 -1.68
N PRO A 5 -5.30 78.89 -1.30
CA PRO A 5 -5.61 78.77 0.14
C PRO A 5 -6.67 77.74 0.58
N ASP A 6 -6.62 77.41 1.88
CA ASP A 6 -7.72 76.96 2.75
C ASP A 6 -8.93 77.91 2.73
N PHE A 7 -10.16 77.45 3.00
CA PHE A 7 -11.09 78.16 3.89
C PHE A 7 -12.25 77.29 4.43
N HIS A 8 -12.59 77.61 5.67
CA HIS A 8 -13.51 77.02 6.63
C HIS A 8 -15.02 76.98 6.30
N LEU A 9 -15.78 76.15 7.05
CA LEU A 9 -16.75 76.55 8.11
C LEU A 9 -18.19 75.97 8.03
N LYS A 10 -18.58 75.25 9.12
CA LYS A 10 -19.84 75.26 9.91
C LYS A 10 -21.23 74.85 9.32
N LEU A 11 -21.87 73.96 10.09
CA LEU A 11 -23.14 74.11 10.86
C LEU A 11 -24.32 73.15 10.53
N GLN A 12 -24.69 72.40 11.57
CA GLN A 12 -26.01 71.95 12.07
C GLN A 12 -27.21 71.85 11.11
N LEU A 13 -27.93 70.72 11.18
CA LEU A 13 -29.26 70.66 11.84
C LEU A 13 -29.73 69.21 12.04
N ALA A 14 -30.35 68.97 13.19
CA ALA A 14 -31.05 67.73 13.55
C ALA A 14 -32.46 67.70 12.95
N VAL A 15 -32.95 66.51 12.55
CA VAL A 15 -34.36 66.12 12.68
C VAL A 15 -34.45 64.61 12.85
N SER A 16 -35.10 64.20 13.94
CA SER A 16 -35.47 62.83 14.29
C SER A 16 -36.62 62.32 13.40
N LEU A 17 -36.61 61.04 13.03
CA LEU A 17 -37.86 60.31 12.82
C LEU A 17 -37.69 58.81 13.09
N ALA A 18 -38.50 58.31 14.02
CA ALA A 18 -38.59 56.92 14.43
C ALA A 18 -39.04 56.03 13.27
N VAL A 19 -38.48 54.82 13.16
CA VAL A 19 -39.03 53.75 12.33
C VAL A 19 -39.14 52.47 13.16
N ALA A 20 -40.37 51.98 13.21
CA ALA A 20 -40.83 50.82 13.93
C ALA A 20 -40.20 49.52 13.41
N THR A 21 -39.94 48.60 14.34
CA THR A 21 -39.58 47.21 14.11
C THR A 21 -40.78 46.41 13.58
N ALA A 22 -40.66 45.86 12.37
CA ALA A 22 -41.51 44.79 11.87
C ALA A 22 -40.64 43.59 11.52
N ALA A 23 -40.75 42.53 12.30
CA ALA A 23 -40.10 41.24 12.05
C ALA A 23 -40.85 40.48 10.95
N PHE A 24 -40.17 40.23 9.83
CA PHE A 24 -40.62 39.25 8.84
C PHE A 24 -39.86 37.94 9.04
N GLY A 25 -40.58 36.90 9.43
CA GLY A 25 -40.09 35.52 9.45
C GLY A 25 -39.97 34.99 8.02
N LEU A 26 -38.77 34.54 7.65
CA LEU A 26 -38.54 33.76 6.44
C LEU A 26 -38.76 32.27 6.75
N PRO A 27 -39.41 31.50 5.85
CA PRO A 27 -39.57 30.07 6.04
C PRO A 27 -38.24 29.36 5.83
N VAL A 28 -37.83 28.55 6.80
CA VAL A 28 -36.74 27.59 6.65
C VAL A 28 -37.21 26.47 5.73
N VAL A 29 -36.76 26.48 4.47
CA VAL A 29 -36.89 25.32 3.59
C VAL A 29 -35.87 24.29 4.06
N LEU A 30 -36.35 23.27 4.78
CA LEU A 30 -35.56 22.08 5.10
C LEU A 30 -35.30 21.32 3.81
N ASN A 31 -34.09 21.43 3.28
CA ASN A 31 -33.63 20.63 2.15
C ASN A 31 -33.58 19.15 2.61
N PRO A 32 -34.35 18.23 1.99
CA PRO A 32 -34.29 16.82 2.36
C PRO A 32 -32.87 16.31 2.09
N GLY A 33 -32.33 15.59 3.08
CA GLY A 33 -30.91 15.29 3.22
C GLY A 33 -30.21 14.90 1.92
N THR A 34 -29.06 15.55 1.69
CA THR A 34 -28.00 14.93 0.91
C THR A 34 -27.67 13.61 1.60
N ALA A 35 -28.14 12.50 1.02
CA ALA A 35 -27.55 11.21 1.27
C ALA A 35 -26.05 11.41 1.15
N ALA A 36 -25.29 11.10 2.21
CA ALA A 36 -23.85 11.09 2.13
C ALA A 36 -23.49 10.28 0.89
N ALA A 37 -22.92 10.94 -0.12
CA ALA A 37 -22.44 10.26 -1.31
C ALA A 37 -21.58 9.11 -0.80
N ALA A 38 -21.93 7.87 -1.17
CA ALA A 38 -21.06 6.74 -0.88
C ALA A 38 -19.66 7.15 -1.36
N ALA A 39 -18.66 7.05 -0.48
CA ALA A 39 -17.28 7.29 -0.88
C ALA A 39 -17.04 6.50 -2.18
N PRO A 40 -16.41 7.12 -3.21
CA PRO A 40 -16.19 6.43 -4.48
C PRO A 40 -15.55 5.09 -4.15
N GLN A 41 -16.22 4.01 -4.58
CA GLN A 41 -15.75 2.67 -4.29
C GLN A 41 -14.36 2.53 -4.92
N GLU A 42 -13.34 2.44 -4.08
CA GLU A 42 -11.95 2.30 -4.51
C GLU A 42 -11.82 1.16 -5.51
N CYS A 43 -11.10 1.45 -6.59
CA CYS A 43 -11.08 0.55 -7.72
C CYS A 43 -10.31 -0.74 -7.45
N SER A 44 -10.86 -1.86 -7.90
CA SER A 44 -10.31 -3.20 -7.72
C SER A 44 -10.35 -3.97 -9.03
N SER A 45 -9.18 -4.33 -9.56
CA SER A 45 -9.06 -5.04 -10.83
C SER A 45 -8.07 -6.20 -10.76
N THR A 46 -7.98 -7.00 -11.82
CA THR A 46 -7.09 -8.17 -11.93
C THR A 46 -6.33 -8.10 -13.26
N PRO A 47 -5.19 -7.39 -13.34
CA PRO A 47 -4.42 -7.26 -14.57
C PRO A 47 -4.01 -8.60 -15.17
N PHE A 48 -3.60 -9.56 -14.35
CA PHE A 48 -3.17 -10.88 -14.81
C PHE A 48 -3.88 -12.00 -14.06
N THR A 49 -4.34 -13.00 -14.80
CA THR A 49 -4.93 -14.23 -14.26
C THR A 49 -4.17 -15.41 -14.84
N SER A 50 -3.59 -16.22 -13.96
CA SER A 50 -2.87 -17.44 -14.31
C SER A 50 -3.83 -18.51 -14.84
N LYS A 51 -3.33 -19.34 -15.75
CA LYS A 51 -4.04 -20.48 -16.36
C LYS A 51 -3.24 -21.76 -16.13
N SER A 52 -3.77 -22.92 -16.52
CA SER A 52 -3.14 -24.23 -16.28
C SER A 52 -1.68 -24.32 -16.77
N ALA A 53 -1.36 -23.66 -17.89
CA ALA A 53 -0.04 -23.66 -18.52
C ALA A 53 0.80 -22.39 -18.29
N THR A 54 0.28 -21.36 -17.60
CA THR A 54 1.00 -20.08 -17.45
C THR A 54 0.70 -19.46 -16.10
N ARG A 55 1.76 -19.12 -15.36
CA ARG A 55 1.65 -18.40 -14.08
C ARG A 55 2.16 -16.97 -14.22
N TYR A 56 1.43 -16.02 -13.66
CA TYR A 56 1.90 -14.65 -13.50
C TYR A 56 2.37 -14.41 -12.06
N ARG A 57 3.61 -13.96 -11.92
CA ARG A 57 4.26 -13.75 -10.62
C ARG A 57 5.10 -12.49 -10.62
N VAL A 58 5.55 -12.09 -9.43
CA VAL A 58 6.54 -11.00 -9.23
C VAL A 58 6.07 -9.68 -9.87
N PRO A 59 4.99 -9.07 -9.33
CA PRO A 59 4.43 -7.86 -9.89
C PRO A 59 5.34 -6.65 -9.65
N ALA A 60 5.32 -5.72 -10.58
CA ALA A 60 5.88 -4.38 -10.42
C ALA A 60 4.96 -3.36 -11.10
N VAL A 61 4.97 -2.12 -10.64
CA VAL A 61 4.11 -1.07 -11.20
C VAL A 61 4.83 0.28 -11.26
N VAL A 62 4.57 1.04 -12.32
CA VAL A 62 5.07 2.41 -12.48
C VAL A 62 3.99 3.30 -13.08
N ARG A 63 4.03 4.58 -12.72
CA ARG A 63 3.17 5.63 -13.27
C ARG A 63 4.01 6.59 -14.11
N VAL A 64 3.46 7.02 -15.24
CA VAL A 64 4.04 8.05 -16.11
C VAL A 64 3.27 9.38 -15.95
N PRO A 65 3.81 10.54 -16.38
CA PRO A 65 3.25 11.86 -16.03
C PRO A 65 1.81 12.11 -16.47
N ASP A 66 1.37 11.51 -17.58
CA ASP A 66 0.00 11.63 -18.08
C ASP A 66 -1.04 10.85 -17.25
N GLY A 67 -0.58 10.16 -16.19
CA GLY A 67 -1.41 9.38 -15.29
C GLY A 67 -1.56 7.92 -15.66
N ARG A 68 -1.04 7.47 -16.81
CA ARG A 68 -1.07 6.05 -17.17
C ARG A 68 -0.24 5.22 -16.21
N LEU A 69 -0.67 3.97 -16.04
CA LEU A 69 0.03 2.96 -15.28
C LEU A 69 0.51 1.85 -16.21
N PHE A 70 1.74 1.39 -15.98
CA PHE A 70 2.21 0.11 -16.50
C PHE A 70 2.37 -0.86 -15.35
N VAL A 71 1.74 -2.03 -15.48
CA VAL A 71 1.94 -3.15 -14.56
C VAL A 71 2.73 -4.24 -15.28
N PHE A 72 3.74 -4.76 -14.61
CA PHE A 72 4.62 -5.81 -15.08
C PHE A 72 4.44 -7.07 -14.25
N ALA A 73 4.72 -8.21 -14.86
CA ALA A 73 4.77 -9.50 -14.19
C ALA A 73 5.70 -10.44 -14.92
N GLU A 74 6.34 -11.36 -14.20
CA GLU A 74 6.87 -12.56 -14.80
C GLU A 74 5.72 -13.41 -15.35
N LYS A 75 5.79 -13.76 -16.63
CA LYS A 75 4.95 -14.77 -17.26
C LYS A 75 5.77 -16.05 -17.34
N ARG A 76 5.49 -16.99 -16.43
CA ARG A 76 6.17 -18.30 -16.34
C ARG A 76 5.44 -19.29 -17.25
N ASN A 77 5.98 -19.51 -18.45
CA ASN A 77 5.35 -20.24 -19.56
C ASN A 77 5.36 -21.78 -19.40
N ASP A 78 6.24 -22.30 -18.55
CA ASP A 78 6.42 -23.73 -18.30
C ASP A 78 5.85 -24.19 -16.95
N ASN A 79 5.17 -23.29 -16.24
CA ASN A 79 4.60 -23.55 -14.91
C ASN A 79 5.68 -23.90 -13.85
N ALA A 80 6.97 -23.65 -14.12
CA ALA A 80 8.07 -23.92 -13.19
C ALA A 80 8.05 -22.91 -12.04
N ASP A 81 7.52 -23.32 -10.89
CA ASP A 81 7.59 -22.54 -9.63
C ASP A 81 8.43 -23.28 -8.59
N ASN A 82 8.96 -24.46 -8.94
CA ASN A 82 9.61 -25.37 -8.00
C ASN A 82 11.09 -24.98 -7.78
N ASP A 83 11.71 -24.32 -8.75
CA ASP A 83 13.15 -23.96 -8.74
C ASP A 83 13.43 -22.48 -9.12
N ASP A 84 12.39 -21.65 -9.28
CA ASP A 84 12.50 -20.25 -9.76
C ASP A 84 13.37 -20.11 -11.03
N ASP A 85 13.38 -21.14 -11.89
CA ASP A 85 14.17 -21.22 -13.11
C ASP A 85 13.34 -21.91 -14.20
N GLY A 86 13.34 -21.34 -15.41
CA GLY A 86 12.44 -21.77 -16.49
C GLY A 86 12.31 -20.74 -17.61
N ASP A 87 11.35 -21.01 -18.50
CA ASP A 87 10.90 -20.14 -19.61
C ASP A 87 10.01 -19.03 -19.04
N PHE A 88 10.66 -17.95 -18.59
CA PHE A 88 10.00 -16.78 -17.99
C PHE A 88 10.22 -15.55 -18.88
N ASP A 89 9.12 -14.89 -19.19
CA ASP A 89 9.10 -13.60 -19.88
C ASP A 89 8.66 -12.49 -18.93
N ILE A 90 8.81 -11.22 -19.34
CA ILE A 90 8.14 -10.09 -18.70
C ILE A 90 6.95 -9.66 -19.54
N ALA A 91 5.76 -9.83 -18.96
CA ALA A 91 4.51 -9.29 -19.49
C ALA A 91 4.25 -7.89 -18.93
N MET A 92 3.69 -7.02 -19.76
CA MET A 92 3.25 -5.66 -19.41
C MET A 92 1.79 -5.47 -19.82
N LYS A 93 1.04 -4.72 -19.02
CA LYS A 93 -0.26 -4.14 -19.39
C LYS A 93 -0.32 -2.66 -19.01
N THR A 94 -1.12 -1.92 -19.76
CA THR A 94 -1.33 -0.48 -19.57
C THR A 94 -2.74 -0.19 -19.05
N SER A 95 -2.85 0.75 -18.12
CA SER A 95 -4.12 1.34 -17.70
C SER A 95 -4.10 2.86 -17.90
N THR A 96 -5.23 3.41 -18.33
CA THR A 96 -5.45 4.84 -18.56
C THR A 96 -6.49 5.43 -17.59
N ASP A 97 -6.99 4.64 -16.65
CA ASP A 97 -8.09 4.98 -15.74
C ASP A 97 -7.74 4.74 -14.27
N GLY A 98 -6.46 4.93 -13.93
CA GLY A 98 -5.97 4.75 -12.56
C GLY A 98 -5.90 3.29 -12.09
N GLY A 99 -5.84 2.33 -13.01
CA GLY A 99 -5.71 0.90 -12.73
C GLY A 99 -7.03 0.15 -12.61
N CYS A 100 -8.14 0.77 -13.01
CA CYS A 100 -9.46 0.13 -13.00
C CYS A 100 -9.64 -0.90 -14.10
N THR A 101 -9.19 -0.57 -15.29
CA THR A 101 -9.17 -1.45 -16.44
C THR A 101 -7.76 -1.54 -17.02
N TRP A 102 -7.49 -2.63 -17.72
CA TRP A 102 -6.18 -2.92 -18.29
C TRP A 102 -6.34 -3.31 -19.75
N GLY A 103 -5.49 -2.75 -20.60
CA GLY A 103 -5.41 -3.09 -22.02
C GLY A 103 -4.86 -4.50 -22.27
N GLY A 104 -4.58 -4.78 -23.55
CA GLY A 104 -3.99 -6.04 -23.99
C GLY A 104 -2.60 -6.29 -23.37
N GLU A 105 -2.28 -7.57 -23.17
CA GLU A 105 -0.94 -8.01 -22.76
C GLU A 105 0.08 -7.71 -23.87
N LYS A 106 1.25 -7.21 -23.47
CA LYS A 106 2.46 -7.13 -24.30
C LYS A 106 3.58 -7.90 -23.63
N ILE A 107 4.33 -8.71 -24.37
CA ILE A 107 5.58 -9.30 -23.88
C ILE A 107 6.70 -8.32 -24.19
N VAL A 108 7.27 -7.72 -23.16
CA VAL A 108 8.29 -6.66 -23.28
C VAL A 108 9.71 -7.21 -23.17
N ALA A 109 9.88 -8.39 -22.59
CA ALA A 109 11.17 -9.07 -22.50
C ALA A 109 10.98 -10.58 -22.60
N ASP A 110 11.68 -11.22 -23.53
CA ASP A 110 11.65 -12.67 -23.82
C ASP A 110 13.08 -13.10 -24.19
N HIS A 111 13.54 -14.21 -23.61
CA HIS A 111 14.84 -14.80 -23.92
C HIS A 111 14.76 -16.28 -24.31
N GLY A 112 13.71 -16.63 -25.06
CA GLY A 112 13.36 -17.99 -25.45
C GLY A 112 13.12 -18.85 -24.22
N LYS A 113 13.81 -20.00 -24.13
CA LYS A 113 13.71 -20.90 -22.98
C LYS A 113 14.50 -20.45 -21.75
N LEU A 114 15.14 -19.29 -21.79
CA LEU A 114 15.93 -18.78 -20.68
C LEU A 114 15.14 -17.74 -19.90
N ARG A 115 15.35 -17.75 -18.59
CA ARG A 115 14.66 -16.90 -17.63
C ARG A 115 14.98 -15.41 -17.84
N VAL A 116 13.92 -14.61 -18.00
CA VAL A 116 13.90 -13.16 -17.73
C VAL A 116 13.01 -12.92 -16.51
N SER A 117 13.55 -12.31 -15.46
CA SER A 117 12.86 -12.27 -14.16
C SER A 117 13.11 -10.97 -13.38
N ASN A 118 12.36 -10.83 -12.29
CA ASN A 118 12.42 -9.72 -11.33
C ASN A 118 12.41 -8.32 -11.98
N PRO A 119 11.27 -7.92 -12.59
CA PRO A 119 11.14 -6.60 -13.19
C PRO A 119 11.27 -5.49 -12.14
N VAL A 120 11.99 -4.43 -12.51
CA VAL A 120 12.15 -3.19 -11.75
C VAL A 120 11.96 -2.00 -12.69
N PRO A 121 10.73 -1.49 -12.86
CA PRO A 121 10.47 -0.31 -13.66
C PRO A 121 10.80 0.97 -12.88
N VAL A 122 11.24 2.00 -13.61
CA VAL A 122 11.49 3.36 -13.10
C VAL A 122 11.07 4.35 -14.19
N TYR A 123 10.22 5.33 -13.90
CA TYR A 123 10.04 6.46 -14.81
C TYR A 123 11.23 7.41 -14.66
N VAL A 124 11.88 7.74 -15.78
CA VAL A 124 13.07 8.61 -15.81
C VAL A 124 12.70 9.93 -16.49
N PRO A 125 12.41 11.00 -15.72
CA PRO A 125 11.94 12.28 -16.27
C PRO A 125 12.88 12.89 -17.31
N ALA A 126 14.20 12.77 -17.11
CA ALA A 126 15.20 13.32 -18.01
C ALA A 126 15.19 12.69 -19.42
N ARG A 127 14.54 11.54 -19.60
CA ARG A 127 14.39 10.88 -20.90
C ARG A 127 12.95 10.83 -21.41
N ASP A 128 11.99 11.19 -20.56
CA ASP A 128 10.57 10.92 -20.74
C ASP A 128 10.29 9.47 -21.19
N LYS A 129 10.85 8.51 -20.45
CA LYS A 129 10.71 7.07 -20.71
C LYS A 129 10.64 6.28 -19.42
N VAL A 130 10.08 5.08 -19.51
CA VAL A 130 10.20 4.07 -18.46
C VAL A 130 11.43 3.21 -18.75
N LEU A 131 12.32 3.16 -17.77
CA LEU A 131 13.42 2.20 -17.71
C LEU A 131 12.90 0.91 -17.06
N LEU A 132 12.97 -0.21 -17.75
CA LEU A 132 12.71 -1.54 -17.20
C LEU A 132 14.02 -2.27 -16.99
N ILE A 133 14.34 -2.59 -15.73
CA ILE A 133 15.51 -3.39 -15.36
C ILE A 133 15.06 -4.82 -15.05
N THR A 134 15.80 -5.81 -15.54
CA THR A 134 15.51 -7.24 -15.33
C THR A 134 16.77 -8.04 -15.06
N THR A 135 16.57 -9.21 -14.45
CA THR A 135 17.60 -10.26 -14.34
C THR A 135 17.43 -11.24 -15.49
N VAL A 136 18.46 -11.41 -16.32
CA VAL A 136 18.45 -12.35 -17.45
C VAL A 136 19.45 -13.47 -17.20
N LYS A 137 18.99 -14.71 -17.31
CA LYS A 137 19.86 -15.89 -17.33
C LYS A 137 20.50 -16.01 -18.70
N THR A 138 21.83 -15.98 -18.76
CA THR A 138 22.59 -16.04 -20.01
C THR A 138 23.60 -17.19 -19.97
N LYS A 139 23.82 -17.85 -21.11
CA LYS A 139 24.92 -18.83 -21.26
C LYS A 139 26.26 -18.16 -21.03
N ASP A 140 27.08 -18.75 -20.17
CA ASP A 140 28.39 -18.24 -19.80
C ASP A 140 29.31 -19.42 -19.49
N SER A 141 30.25 -19.72 -20.39
CA SER A 141 31.19 -20.83 -20.26
C SER A 141 32.15 -20.68 -19.08
N SER A 142 32.32 -19.46 -18.55
CA SER A 142 33.12 -19.22 -17.35
C SER A 142 32.36 -19.52 -16.05
N ALA A 143 31.05 -19.69 -16.11
CA ALA A 143 30.23 -19.98 -14.94
C ALA A 143 30.23 -21.48 -14.62
N ARG A 144 30.27 -21.82 -13.32
CA ARG A 144 30.27 -23.21 -12.84
C ARG A 144 29.11 -24.06 -13.38
N THR A 145 27.95 -23.45 -13.61
CA THR A 145 26.75 -24.11 -14.12
C THR A 145 26.56 -23.95 -15.64
N GLY A 146 27.50 -23.28 -16.34
CA GLY A 146 27.35 -22.87 -17.73
C GLY A 146 26.40 -21.67 -17.94
N TYR A 147 25.84 -21.12 -16.87
CA TYR A 147 24.92 -19.97 -16.91
C TYR A 147 25.25 -18.95 -15.83
N ARG A 148 24.99 -17.67 -16.12
CA ARG A 148 25.12 -16.56 -15.18
C ARG A 148 23.96 -15.58 -15.34
N ASN A 149 23.58 -14.93 -14.24
CA ASN A 149 22.58 -13.87 -14.25
C ASN A 149 23.23 -12.52 -14.53
N TYR A 150 22.71 -11.82 -15.53
CA TYR A 150 23.12 -10.46 -15.89
C TYR A 150 21.96 -9.49 -15.74
N MET A 151 22.30 -8.24 -15.41
CA MET A 151 21.36 -7.13 -15.44
C MET A 151 21.14 -6.71 -16.89
N HIS A 152 19.89 -6.58 -17.29
CA HIS A 152 19.50 -5.96 -18.54
C HIS A 152 18.64 -4.72 -18.28
N GLN A 153 18.71 -3.76 -19.19
CA GLN A 153 17.83 -2.60 -19.22
C GLN A 153 17.11 -2.50 -20.56
N GLN A 154 15.86 -2.08 -20.53
CA GLN A 154 15.08 -1.72 -21.71
C GLN A 154 14.39 -0.38 -21.47
N TRP A 155 14.31 0.44 -22.51
CA TRP A 155 13.57 1.69 -22.50
C TRP A 155 12.21 1.48 -23.15
N ILE A 156 11.16 1.91 -22.48
CA ILE A 156 9.77 1.83 -22.91
C ILE A 156 9.24 3.26 -23.05
N ASP A 157 8.58 3.55 -24.17
CA ASP A 157 7.93 4.84 -24.40
C ASP A 157 6.75 5.06 -23.43
N THR A 158 6.45 6.31 -23.09
CA THR A 158 5.39 6.66 -22.12
C THR A 158 3.98 6.37 -22.61
N ASP A 159 3.79 6.12 -23.90
CA ASP A 159 2.56 5.56 -24.47
C ASP A 159 2.49 4.02 -24.37
N GLY A 160 3.59 3.38 -23.94
CA GLY A 160 3.75 1.92 -23.87
C GLY A 160 3.79 1.24 -25.24
N GLY A 161 3.91 2.01 -26.32
CA GLY A 161 3.84 1.57 -27.72
C GLY A 161 5.07 0.79 -28.14
N SER A 162 6.26 1.36 -27.91
CA SER A 162 7.55 0.81 -28.33
C SER A 162 8.49 0.60 -27.16
N PHE A 163 9.43 -0.33 -27.33
CA PHE A 163 10.49 -0.60 -26.37
C PHE A 163 11.76 -1.13 -27.04
N THR A 164 12.92 -0.86 -26.44
CA THR A 164 14.22 -1.33 -26.96
C THR A 164 14.40 -2.83 -26.76
N SER A 165 15.21 -3.46 -27.62
CA SER A 165 15.49 -4.91 -27.57
C SER A 165 16.20 -5.33 -26.29
N LEU A 166 15.81 -6.49 -25.74
CA LEU A 166 16.46 -7.14 -24.60
C LEU A 166 17.92 -7.49 -24.90
N THR A 167 18.22 -7.94 -26.13
CA THR A 167 19.56 -8.42 -26.53
C THR A 167 20.60 -7.31 -26.46
N SER A 168 20.26 -6.11 -26.92
CA SER A 168 21.11 -4.91 -26.80
C SER A 168 21.11 -4.31 -25.39
N GLY A 169 20.24 -4.79 -24.51
CA GLY A 169 20.00 -4.23 -23.18
C GLY A 169 20.98 -4.71 -22.10
N ARG A 170 21.91 -5.63 -22.39
CA ARG A 170 22.85 -6.13 -21.39
C ARG A 170 23.72 -5.00 -20.84
N VAL A 171 23.73 -4.84 -19.52
CA VAL A 171 24.51 -3.81 -18.84
C VAL A 171 25.78 -4.40 -18.23
N THR A 172 26.89 -3.69 -18.36
CA THR A 172 28.12 -3.97 -17.61
C THR A 172 28.21 -3.01 -16.44
N VAL A 173 28.33 -3.57 -15.23
CA VAL A 173 28.55 -2.80 -14.01
C VAL A 173 29.95 -3.15 -13.49
N PRO A 174 30.83 -2.18 -13.21
CA PRO A 174 32.13 -2.46 -12.60
C PRO A 174 31.97 -3.22 -11.27
N ASN A 175 32.81 -4.22 -11.01
CA ASN A 175 32.75 -5.07 -9.82
C ASN A 175 31.41 -5.81 -9.63
N TRP A 176 30.70 -6.08 -10.73
CA TRP A 176 29.43 -6.79 -10.72
C TRP A 176 29.56 -8.18 -10.08
N ARG A 177 28.53 -8.53 -9.29
CA ARG A 177 28.31 -9.90 -8.82
C ARG A 177 26.91 -10.31 -9.25
N PRO A 178 26.75 -11.49 -9.90
CA PRO A 178 25.45 -11.97 -10.32
C PRO A 178 24.46 -12.08 -9.16
N GLY A 179 23.25 -11.56 -9.34
CA GLY A 179 22.19 -11.61 -8.34
C GLY A 179 20.82 -11.36 -8.94
N LEU A 180 19.87 -10.91 -8.11
CA LEU A 180 18.49 -10.65 -8.49
C LEU A 180 18.20 -9.15 -8.35
N THR A 181 17.77 -8.51 -9.43
CA THR A 181 17.31 -7.11 -9.47
C THR A 181 15.99 -6.98 -8.71
N GLY A 182 15.86 -6.08 -7.72
CA GLY A 182 14.60 -5.93 -6.97
C GLY A 182 14.06 -7.25 -6.39
N PRO A 183 12.80 -7.65 -6.66
CA PRO A 183 11.82 -7.02 -7.56
C PRO A 183 11.03 -5.88 -6.92
N GLY A 184 10.13 -5.23 -7.67
CA GLY A 184 9.35 -4.06 -7.23
C GLY A 184 9.63 -2.90 -8.17
N HIS A 185 9.91 -1.70 -7.65
CA HIS A 185 10.33 -0.55 -8.44
C HIS A 185 11.65 0.05 -7.95
N GLY A 186 12.29 0.84 -8.83
CA GLY A 186 13.37 1.76 -8.46
C GLY A 186 12.86 3.20 -8.43
N ILE A 187 13.71 4.13 -8.03
CA ILE A 187 13.37 5.54 -7.87
C ILE A 187 14.35 6.44 -8.61
N VAL A 188 13.89 7.64 -8.96
CA VAL A 188 14.75 8.77 -9.32
C VAL A 188 14.78 9.72 -8.13
N LEU A 189 15.97 10.03 -7.63
CA LEU A 189 16.12 10.93 -6.48
C LEU A 189 15.71 12.35 -6.86
N THR A 190 15.05 13.04 -5.94
CA THR A 190 14.52 14.40 -6.14
C THR A 190 15.18 15.41 -5.22
N LYS A 191 15.97 14.96 -4.23
CA LYS A 191 16.55 15.81 -3.19
C LYS A 191 18.08 15.77 -3.20
N GLY A 192 18.67 16.84 -2.65
CA GLY A 192 20.10 16.93 -2.38
C GLY A 192 20.97 16.94 -3.64
N SER A 193 22.28 16.69 -3.44
CA SER A 193 23.30 16.72 -4.49
C SER A 193 23.19 15.58 -5.51
N HIS A 194 22.37 14.57 -5.23
CA HIS A 194 22.17 13.41 -6.10
C HIS A 194 20.81 13.42 -6.81
N ALA A 195 20.09 14.55 -6.81
CA ALA A 195 18.84 14.66 -7.56
C ALA A 195 19.06 14.31 -9.04
N GLY A 196 18.18 13.48 -9.60
CA GLY A 196 18.32 12.89 -10.94
C GLY A 196 18.96 11.50 -10.96
N ARG A 197 19.63 11.07 -9.89
CA ARG A 197 20.17 9.71 -9.76
C ARG A 197 19.05 8.67 -9.85
N ILE A 198 19.20 7.71 -10.73
CA ILE A 198 18.36 6.50 -10.77
C ILE A 198 18.97 5.50 -9.78
N ILE A 199 18.18 4.92 -8.89
CA ILE A 199 18.66 3.89 -7.95
C ILE A 199 17.59 2.84 -7.67
N PHE A 200 18.02 1.60 -7.53
CA PHE A 200 17.16 0.50 -7.09
C PHE A 200 17.90 -0.45 -6.14
N ALA A 201 17.13 -1.16 -5.33
CA ALA A 201 17.63 -2.18 -4.41
C ALA A 201 17.74 -3.54 -5.11
N MET A 202 18.80 -4.27 -4.78
CA MET A 202 19.18 -5.57 -5.33
C MET A 202 19.71 -6.47 -4.19
N GLY A 203 19.70 -7.78 -4.41
CA GLY A 203 20.51 -8.69 -3.60
C GLY A 203 21.21 -9.77 -4.41
N TYR A 204 22.22 -10.39 -3.82
CA TYR A 204 22.93 -11.54 -4.40
C TYR A 204 23.32 -12.53 -3.32
N THR A 205 23.82 -13.70 -3.74
CA THR A 205 24.35 -14.73 -2.82
C THR A 205 25.83 -14.97 -3.11
N GLU A 206 26.65 -14.97 -2.08
CA GLU A 206 28.06 -15.32 -2.12
C GLU A 206 28.42 -16.13 -0.87
N ASN A 207 29.05 -17.30 -1.07
CA ASN A 207 29.48 -18.18 0.03
C ASN A 207 28.35 -18.46 1.05
N ASP A 208 27.16 -18.80 0.55
CA ASP A 208 25.93 -19.04 1.32
C ASP A 208 25.45 -17.85 2.18
N LYS A 209 25.97 -16.65 1.93
CA LYS A 209 25.50 -15.39 2.49
C LYS A 209 24.79 -14.56 1.45
N ARG A 210 23.59 -14.10 1.81
CA ARG A 210 22.78 -13.18 1.03
C ARG A 210 23.04 -11.75 1.48
N THR A 211 23.30 -10.89 0.52
CA THR A 211 23.77 -9.50 0.69
C THR A 211 22.79 -8.51 0.08
N ALA A 212 22.68 -7.35 0.72
CA ALA A 212 21.92 -6.21 0.20
C ALA A 212 22.84 -5.30 -0.61
N ARG A 213 22.36 -4.85 -1.77
CA ARG A 213 23.12 -4.01 -2.70
C ARG A 213 22.25 -2.95 -3.35
N GLY A 214 22.78 -1.74 -3.51
CA GLY A 214 22.21 -0.68 -4.33
C GLY A 214 22.95 -0.59 -5.65
N VAL A 215 22.22 -0.36 -6.74
CA VAL A 215 22.80 -0.10 -8.06
C VAL A 215 22.20 1.19 -8.58
N TYR A 216 23.05 2.10 -9.05
CA TYR A 216 22.63 3.44 -9.42
C TYR A 216 23.28 3.94 -10.71
N SER A 217 22.66 4.98 -11.29
CA SER A 217 23.15 5.70 -12.45
C SER A 217 22.93 7.21 -12.27
N ASP A 218 23.96 8.00 -12.57
CA ASP A 218 23.95 9.47 -12.52
C ASP A 218 23.87 10.13 -13.90
N ASP A 219 23.87 9.34 -14.98
CA ASP A 219 23.87 9.80 -16.36
C ASP A 219 22.62 9.30 -17.11
N ASN A 220 21.50 9.28 -16.38
CA ASN A 220 20.20 8.86 -16.87
C ASN A 220 20.20 7.42 -17.41
N GLY A 221 20.98 6.49 -16.85
CA GLY A 221 21.01 5.08 -17.25
C GLY A 221 21.94 4.78 -18.44
N ALA A 222 22.92 5.64 -18.71
CA ALA A 222 23.96 5.35 -19.71
C ALA A 222 25.07 4.46 -19.11
N THR A 223 25.48 4.72 -17.87
CA THR A 223 26.41 3.91 -17.10
C THR A 223 25.87 3.60 -15.71
N TRP A 224 26.39 2.55 -15.09
CA TRP A 224 25.90 2.02 -13.82
C TRP A 224 27.03 1.74 -12.85
N GLN A 225 26.76 1.98 -11.58
CA GLN A 225 27.70 1.82 -10.48
C GLN A 225 27.09 1.00 -9.35
N ILE A 226 27.95 0.27 -8.64
CA ILE A 226 27.58 -0.32 -7.35
C ILE A 226 27.56 0.81 -6.32
N GLY A 227 26.43 0.98 -5.64
CA GLY A 227 26.30 1.84 -4.48
C GLY A 227 26.65 1.07 -3.21
N TYR A 228 25.74 1.07 -2.24
CA TYR A 228 25.93 0.26 -1.05
C TYR A 228 26.04 -1.23 -1.41
N ASP A 229 26.92 -1.95 -0.72
CA ASP A 229 27.08 -3.39 -0.87
C ASP A 229 27.42 -3.99 0.49
N ARG A 230 26.40 -4.53 1.18
CA ARG A 230 26.51 -4.83 2.60
C ARG A 230 25.66 -6.03 3.03
N ALA A 231 26.29 -6.97 3.71
CA ALA A 231 25.60 -8.00 4.47
C ALA A 231 25.07 -7.44 5.80
N ALA A 232 23.97 -7.99 6.30
CA ALA A 232 23.58 -7.74 7.68
C ALA A 232 24.60 -8.33 8.67
N SER A 233 24.76 -7.70 9.83
CA SER A 233 25.57 -8.25 10.93
C SER A 233 24.84 -9.43 11.56
N GLY A 234 25.42 -10.64 11.51
CA GLY A 234 24.89 -11.81 12.19
C GLY A 234 24.42 -12.92 11.24
N LYS A 235 23.25 -13.50 11.53
CA LYS A 235 22.69 -14.69 10.83
C LYS A 235 21.64 -14.33 9.76
N GLN A 236 21.32 -13.05 9.62
CA GLN A 236 20.37 -12.52 8.65
C GLN A 236 20.85 -12.78 7.21
N GLN A 237 19.90 -12.97 6.31
CA GLN A 237 20.11 -13.35 4.92
C GLN A 237 19.25 -12.46 4.03
N LEU A 238 19.82 -11.32 3.60
CA LEU A 238 19.11 -10.25 2.90
C LEU A 238 19.16 -10.44 1.39
N ILE A 239 18.02 -10.44 0.69
CA ILE A 239 18.01 -10.65 -0.76
C ILE A 239 17.09 -9.68 -1.52
N GLU A 240 15.78 -9.79 -1.32
CA GLU A 240 14.80 -8.94 -2.01
C GLU A 240 14.63 -7.65 -1.21
N GLY A 241 14.93 -6.51 -1.84
CA GLY A 241 14.90 -5.19 -1.22
C GLY A 241 14.06 -4.20 -1.99
N SER A 242 13.48 -3.25 -1.26
CA SER A 242 12.81 -2.07 -1.80
C SER A 242 13.45 -0.80 -1.21
N ILE A 243 13.26 0.35 -1.86
CA ILE A 243 13.90 1.62 -1.52
C ILE A 243 12.93 2.79 -1.66
N ALA A 244 13.02 3.78 -0.76
CA ALA A 244 12.31 5.04 -0.88
C ALA A 244 13.22 6.22 -0.49
N GLU A 245 13.06 7.36 -1.18
CA GLU A 245 13.64 8.63 -0.76
C GLU A 245 12.72 9.27 0.28
N LEU A 246 13.28 9.62 1.45
CA LEU A 246 12.57 10.26 2.55
C LEU A 246 12.48 11.78 2.33
N PRO A 247 11.56 12.49 3.01
CA PRO A 247 11.41 13.94 2.85
C PRO A 247 12.68 14.74 3.14
N ASP A 248 13.56 14.20 4.00
CA ASP A 248 14.85 14.80 4.36
C ASP A 248 16.01 14.44 3.39
N GLY A 249 15.71 13.74 2.28
CA GLY A 249 16.68 13.34 1.25
C GLY A 249 17.50 12.10 1.59
N ARG A 250 17.34 11.51 2.78
CA ARG A 250 17.92 10.19 3.08
C ARG A 250 17.18 9.11 2.30
N LEU A 251 17.84 7.99 2.04
CA LEU A 251 17.18 6.80 1.50
C LEU A 251 16.89 5.81 2.63
N LEU A 252 15.70 5.23 2.64
CA LEU A 252 15.40 4.04 3.44
C LEU A 252 15.33 2.82 2.53
N THR A 253 15.99 1.74 2.94
CA THR A 253 15.82 0.42 2.31
C THR A 253 15.05 -0.52 3.23
N ALA A 254 14.34 -1.49 2.66
CA ALA A 254 13.68 -2.57 3.39
C ALA A 254 13.94 -3.92 2.70
N TYR A 255 14.68 -4.81 3.36
CA TYR A 255 15.08 -6.11 2.83
C TYR A 255 14.39 -7.27 3.54
N ARG A 256 13.93 -8.24 2.73
CA ARG A 256 13.49 -9.54 3.20
C ARG A 256 14.67 -10.25 3.85
N ASP A 257 14.47 -10.71 5.08
CA ASP A 257 15.37 -11.62 5.76
C ASP A 257 14.85 -13.06 5.66
N ASN A 258 15.71 -13.97 5.19
CA ASN A 258 15.44 -15.40 5.08
C ASN A 258 16.35 -16.26 5.98
N GLY A 259 16.99 -15.67 6.99
CA GLY A 259 17.93 -16.34 7.88
C GLY A 259 17.28 -17.37 8.80
N LYS A 260 17.86 -18.58 8.90
CA LYS A 260 17.38 -19.66 9.79
C LYS A 260 17.41 -19.21 11.25
N GLY A 261 16.28 -19.33 11.96
CA GLY A 261 16.16 -19.01 13.40
C GLY A 261 15.93 -17.52 13.72
N VAL A 262 16.07 -16.62 12.74
CA VAL A 262 15.66 -15.21 12.83
C VAL A 262 14.20 -15.03 12.40
N SER A 263 13.56 -16.10 11.90
CA SER A 263 12.21 -16.07 11.32
C SER A 263 11.05 -16.23 12.30
N LYS A 264 11.10 -15.54 13.44
CA LYS A 264 9.90 -15.36 14.26
C LYS A 264 8.96 -14.35 13.56
N PRO A 265 7.64 -14.42 13.76
CA PRO A 265 6.72 -13.42 13.22
C PRO A 265 7.17 -12.00 13.63
N GLY A 266 7.45 -11.14 12.64
CA GLY A 266 7.91 -9.77 12.86
C GLY A 266 9.41 -9.55 13.02
N SER A 267 10.24 -10.54 12.70
CA SER A 267 11.70 -10.37 12.63
C SER A 267 12.31 -10.67 11.25
N ASN A 268 11.48 -10.69 10.20
CA ASN A 268 11.85 -11.05 8.82
C ASN A 268 12.11 -9.85 7.89
N ARG A 269 12.17 -8.65 8.46
CA ARG A 269 12.28 -7.41 7.69
C ARG A 269 13.31 -6.50 8.33
N MET A 270 14.36 -6.24 7.57
CA MET A 270 15.48 -5.41 7.98
C MET A 270 15.47 -4.11 7.18
N GLN A 271 15.67 -2.98 7.85
CA GLN A 271 15.83 -1.68 7.22
C GLN A 271 17.21 -1.10 7.48
N ALA A 272 17.67 -0.23 6.59
CA ALA A 272 18.85 0.60 6.81
C ALA A 272 18.73 1.91 6.03
N TYR A 273 19.48 2.92 6.47
CA TYR A 273 19.43 4.27 5.91
C TYR A 273 20.71 4.57 5.12
N SER A 274 20.57 5.29 4.01
CA SER A 274 21.67 5.96 3.32
C SER A 274 21.52 7.47 3.45
N THR A 275 22.63 8.17 3.69
CA THR A 275 22.69 9.64 3.78
C THR A 275 23.47 10.27 2.63
N ASN A 276 23.91 9.47 1.64
CA ASN A 276 24.75 9.89 0.52
C ASN A 276 24.24 9.31 -0.80
N GLY A 277 22.93 9.47 -1.05
CA GLY A 277 22.31 9.08 -2.32
C GLY A 277 22.47 7.59 -2.68
N GLY A 278 22.65 6.71 -1.68
CA GLY A 278 22.78 5.26 -1.89
C GLY A 278 24.19 4.75 -2.20
N GLU A 279 25.22 5.59 -2.13
CA GLU A 279 26.62 5.14 -2.27
C GLU A 279 27.07 4.24 -1.12
N SER A 280 26.56 4.49 0.09
CA SER A 280 26.80 3.66 1.27
C SER A 280 25.52 3.47 2.06
N ILE A 281 25.50 2.49 2.98
CA ILE A 281 24.35 2.24 3.84
C ILE A 281 24.77 1.98 5.29
N GLY A 282 23.99 2.51 6.21
CA GLY A 282 24.11 2.27 7.64
C GLY A 282 23.85 0.81 8.03
N SER A 283 23.95 0.53 9.33
CA SER A 283 23.70 -0.82 9.84
C SER A 283 22.23 -1.20 9.71
N PHE A 284 21.98 -2.47 9.37
CA PHE A 284 20.63 -3.00 9.30
C PHE A 284 20.01 -3.18 10.69
N SER A 285 18.79 -2.69 10.86
CA SER A 285 17.97 -2.86 12.05
C SER A 285 16.62 -3.48 11.69
N LEU A 286 15.95 -4.10 12.65
CA LEU A 286 14.58 -4.59 12.44
C LEU A 286 13.61 -3.43 12.15
N MET A 287 12.64 -3.66 11.26
CA MET A 287 11.50 -2.76 11.08
C MET A 287 10.51 -2.92 12.24
N SER A 288 10.71 -2.17 13.32
CA SER A 288 9.90 -2.27 14.55
C SER A 288 8.41 -2.02 14.26
N GLY A 289 7.57 -2.98 14.62
CA GLY A 289 6.11 -2.94 14.39
C GLY A 289 5.64 -3.59 13.09
N VAL A 290 6.56 -3.98 12.19
CA VAL A 290 6.25 -4.71 10.96
C VAL A 290 6.23 -6.21 11.23
N LYS A 291 5.03 -6.79 11.24
CA LYS A 291 4.81 -8.23 11.45
C LYS A 291 4.46 -8.92 10.13
N THR A 292 5.47 -9.46 9.46
CA THR A 292 5.34 -10.09 8.14
C THR A 292 5.98 -11.47 8.09
N VAL A 293 5.75 -12.16 6.98
CA VAL A 293 6.42 -13.42 6.59
C VAL A 293 7.68 -13.14 5.74
N PRO A 294 8.60 -14.11 5.57
CA PRO A 294 9.72 -13.99 4.64
C PRO A 294 9.27 -13.99 3.16
N VAL A 295 8.99 -12.81 2.63
CA VAL A 295 8.57 -12.57 1.24
C VAL A 295 9.06 -11.18 0.82
N GLU A 296 9.07 -10.85 -0.46
CA GLU A 296 9.29 -9.47 -0.93
C GLU A 296 8.23 -8.49 -0.36
N GLY A 297 8.53 -7.18 -0.37
CA GLY A 297 7.57 -6.14 -0.04
C GLY A 297 8.08 -4.77 -0.49
N SER A 298 7.16 -3.83 -0.71
CA SER A 298 7.45 -2.55 -1.37
C SER A 298 7.39 -1.37 -0.38
N LEU A 299 8.34 -0.45 -0.50
CA LEU A 299 8.37 0.85 0.17
C LEU A 299 7.82 1.92 -0.77
N LEU A 300 7.04 2.87 -0.24
CA LEU A 300 6.61 4.06 -0.97
C LEU A 300 6.57 5.25 -0.02
N GLN A 301 7.24 6.35 -0.38
CA GLN A 301 7.08 7.64 0.30
C GLN A 301 6.04 8.46 -0.46
N THR A 302 4.92 8.79 0.19
CA THR A 302 3.91 9.65 -0.45
C THR A 302 4.36 11.12 -0.45
N THR A 303 3.94 11.84 -1.48
CA THR A 303 4.24 13.27 -1.70
C THR A 303 2.98 14.06 -2.08
N GLY A 304 3.05 15.40 -2.08
CA GLY A 304 1.96 16.27 -2.55
C GLY A 304 0.73 16.37 -1.63
N GLY A 305 0.76 15.71 -0.48
CA GLY A 305 -0.28 15.71 0.55
C GLY A 305 0.33 15.41 1.91
N ARG A 306 -0.32 14.56 2.71
CA ARG A 306 0.32 14.01 3.91
C ARG A 306 1.46 13.08 3.51
N GLU A 307 2.66 13.41 3.94
CA GLU A 307 3.84 12.57 3.75
C GLU A 307 3.80 11.39 4.73
N LEU A 308 3.47 10.22 4.19
CA LEU A 308 3.48 8.93 4.87
C LEU A 308 4.53 8.05 4.21
N LEU A 309 5.27 7.35 5.04
CA LEU A 309 6.11 6.27 4.58
C LEU A 309 5.34 4.96 4.71
N LEU A 310 5.15 4.29 3.58
CA LEU A 310 4.34 3.09 3.46
C LEU A 310 5.22 1.87 3.21
N PHE A 311 4.81 0.72 3.73
CA PHE A 311 5.42 -0.58 3.42
C PHE A 311 4.35 -1.64 3.20
N SER A 312 4.29 -2.28 2.03
CA SER A 312 3.31 -3.34 1.74
C SER A 312 3.94 -4.74 1.87
N SER A 313 3.29 -5.63 2.62
CA SER A 313 3.66 -7.04 2.68
C SER A 313 2.57 -7.87 3.37
N PRO A 314 2.44 -9.18 3.08
CA PRO A 314 1.53 -10.07 3.80
C PRO A 314 1.80 -10.12 5.32
N SER A 315 0.76 -9.88 6.11
CA SER A 315 0.79 -9.85 7.59
C SER A 315 -0.09 -10.95 8.18
N ASN A 316 0.39 -12.19 8.17
CA ASN A 316 -0.32 -13.31 8.82
C ASN A 316 0.05 -13.38 10.31
N THR A 317 -0.94 -13.39 11.20
CA THR A 317 -0.75 -13.47 12.66
C THR A 317 -1.30 -14.73 13.31
N SER A 318 -1.92 -15.67 12.57
CA SER A 318 -2.70 -16.78 13.17
C SER A 318 -2.59 -18.15 12.47
N PHE A 319 -1.90 -18.26 11.33
CA PHE A 319 -1.63 -19.54 10.67
C PHE A 319 -0.13 -19.71 10.46
N LYS A 320 0.36 -20.95 10.27
CA LYS A 320 1.80 -21.26 10.10
C LYS A 320 2.50 -20.13 9.36
N ILE A 321 3.51 -19.51 9.99
CA ILE A 321 4.24 -18.32 9.48
C ILE A 321 4.82 -18.51 8.06
N THR A 322 4.81 -19.75 7.57
CA THR A 322 5.14 -20.15 6.20
C THR A 322 3.98 -19.97 5.18
N SER A 323 2.78 -19.54 5.60
CA SER A 323 1.64 -19.28 4.71
C SER A 323 1.48 -17.78 4.47
N ARG A 324 1.82 -17.34 3.26
CA ARG A 324 1.77 -15.93 2.82
C ARG A 324 0.30 -15.51 2.60
N ARG A 325 -0.21 -14.64 3.48
CA ARG A 325 -1.63 -14.22 3.55
C ARG A 325 -1.81 -12.84 4.16
N GLY A 326 -2.96 -12.24 3.84
CA GLY A 326 -3.42 -10.99 4.44
C GLY A 326 -2.54 -9.81 4.03
N MET A 327 -2.71 -9.34 2.79
CA MET A 327 -1.97 -8.17 2.31
C MET A 327 -2.25 -6.98 3.22
N ARG A 328 -1.19 -6.23 3.55
CA ARG A 328 -1.27 -5.12 4.50
C ARG A 328 -0.30 -4.02 4.13
N ILE A 329 -0.73 -2.79 4.33
CA ILE A 329 0.10 -1.59 4.21
C ILE A 329 0.41 -1.11 5.62
N PHE A 330 1.67 -1.22 6.02
CA PHE A 330 2.24 -0.65 7.23
C PHE A 330 2.54 0.83 7.00
N VAL A 331 2.42 1.64 8.04
CA VAL A 331 2.55 3.10 7.95
C VAL A 331 3.54 3.60 8.99
N SER A 332 4.45 4.48 8.56
CA SER A 332 5.34 5.26 9.41
C SER A 332 5.13 6.76 9.15
N THR A 333 5.22 7.54 10.22
CA THR A 333 5.12 9.02 10.22
C THR A 333 6.37 9.70 10.77
N ASN A 334 7.42 8.91 11.02
CA ASN A 334 8.68 9.34 11.61
C ASN A 334 9.85 8.74 10.83
N ASN A 335 9.76 8.81 9.51
CA ASN A 335 10.81 8.41 8.57
C ASN A 335 11.33 6.97 8.82
N GLY A 336 10.42 6.03 9.13
CA GLY A 336 10.76 4.61 9.32
C GLY A 336 11.32 4.25 10.69
N GLN A 337 11.37 5.17 11.66
CA GLN A 337 11.84 4.85 13.01
C GLN A 337 10.89 3.88 13.74
N SER A 338 9.58 4.02 13.53
CA SER A 338 8.59 3.04 13.99
C SER A 338 7.45 2.89 12.98
N TRP A 339 6.85 1.70 13.00
CA TRP A 339 5.81 1.30 12.06
C TRP A 339 4.55 0.86 12.78
N ARG A 340 3.41 1.30 12.26
CA ARG A 340 2.09 0.79 12.65
C ARG A 340 1.62 -0.21 11.60
N SER A 341 0.84 -1.20 12.02
CA SER A 341 0.32 -2.20 11.08
C SER A 341 -0.51 -1.59 9.97
N GLY A 342 -1.12 -0.42 10.16
CA GLY A 342 -1.82 0.29 9.09
C GLY A 342 -3.07 -0.43 8.60
N LEU A 343 -3.31 -0.47 7.29
CA LEU A 343 -4.54 -0.98 6.67
C LEU A 343 -4.38 -2.41 6.12
N ALA A 344 -5.30 -3.32 6.44
CA ALA A 344 -5.41 -4.60 5.76
C ALA A 344 -6.16 -4.44 4.44
N VAL A 345 -5.60 -4.96 3.34
CA VAL A 345 -6.20 -4.87 2.01
C VAL A 345 -6.85 -6.21 1.68
N GLY A 346 -8.18 -6.21 1.62
CA GLY A 346 -8.98 -7.45 1.50
C GLY A 346 -9.09 -8.20 2.84
N SER A 347 -9.38 -9.50 2.77
CA SER A 347 -9.45 -10.33 3.98
C SER A 347 -8.04 -10.67 4.48
N THR A 348 -7.85 -10.67 5.81
CA THR A 348 -6.59 -11.10 6.44
C THR A 348 -6.26 -12.58 6.19
N THR A 349 -7.23 -13.36 5.70
CA THR A 349 -7.05 -14.77 5.33
C THR A 349 -6.78 -15.00 3.85
N ASP A 350 -6.90 -13.96 3.02
CA ASP A 350 -6.69 -14.09 1.58
C ASP A 350 -5.23 -14.45 1.28
N PRO A 351 -4.94 -15.35 0.32
CA PRO A 351 -3.59 -15.57 -0.17
C PRO A 351 -3.00 -14.25 -0.66
N ALA A 352 -1.81 -13.92 -0.20
CA ALA A 352 -1.13 -12.69 -0.55
C ALA A 352 0.37 -12.93 -0.57
N CYS A 353 1.08 -12.43 -1.57
CA CYS A 353 2.51 -12.68 -1.71
C CYS A 353 3.25 -11.40 -2.15
N TYR A 354 4.01 -11.39 -3.24
CA TYR A 354 4.83 -10.23 -3.64
C TYR A 354 3.91 -9.05 -3.95
N SER A 355 4.40 -7.83 -3.73
CA SER A 355 3.58 -6.62 -3.87
C SER A 355 4.41 -5.43 -4.28
N ASP A 356 3.81 -4.52 -5.03
CA ASP A 356 4.41 -3.24 -5.35
C ASP A 356 3.40 -2.09 -5.26
N MET A 357 3.87 -0.90 -4.94
CA MET A 357 3.04 0.29 -4.75
C MET A 357 3.47 1.43 -5.67
N VAL A 358 2.50 2.25 -6.07
CA VAL A 358 2.71 3.49 -6.83
C VAL A 358 1.76 4.57 -6.34
N GLN A 359 2.20 5.83 -6.28
CA GLN A 359 1.30 6.93 -5.98
C GLN A 359 0.53 7.36 -7.24
N LEU A 360 -0.80 7.40 -7.17
CA LEU A 360 -1.66 7.81 -8.30
C LEU A 360 -1.90 9.32 -8.28
N ASP A 361 -2.15 9.86 -7.10
CA ASP A 361 -2.33 11.28 -6.82
C ASP A 361 -2.06 11.56 -5.32
N ALA A 362 -2.31 12.79 -4.86
CA ALA A 362 -2.08 13.17 -3.48
C ALA A 362 -2.93 12.40 -2.45
N GLY A 363 -4.09 11.86 -2.87
CA GLY A 363 -5.05 11.16 -2.03
C GLY A 363 -5.12 9.65 -2.24
N THR A 364 -4.48 9.11 -3.29
CA THR A 364 -4.66 7.72 -3.70
C THR A 364 -3.33 7.05 -4.04
N ILE A 365 -3.13 5.83 -3.53
CA ILE A 365 -2.05 4.92 -3.93
C ILE A 365 -2.63 3.71 -4.66
N GLY A 366 -1.89 3.20 -5.65
CA GLY A 366 -2.13 1.92 -6.29
C GLY A 366 -1.26 0.85 -5.64
N LEU A 367 -1.85 -0.30 -5.32
CA LEU A 367 -1.18 -1.47 -4.80
C LEU A 367 -1.43 -2.64 -5.75
N VAL A 368 -0.36 -3.19 -6.31
CA VAL A 368 -0.39 -4.46 -7.05
C VAL A 368 0.14 -5.57 -6.18
N TYR A 369 -0.50 -6.74 -6.17
CA TYR A 369 0.02 -7.90 -5.44
C TYR A 369 -0.46 -9.25 -5.97
N GLU A 370 0.31 -10.28 -5.68
CA GLU A 370 -0.04 -11.68 -5.94
C GLU A 370 -1.15 -12.15 -5.00
N ASN A 371 -2.22 -12.73 -5.56
CA ASN A 371 -3.40 -13.18 -4.83
C ASN A 371 -3.96 -14.51 -5.37
N GLY A 372 -4.80 -15.17 -4.56
CA GLY A 372 -5.36 -16.50 -4.84
C GLY A 372 -6.86 -16.64 -4.65
N TYR A 373 -7.49 -17.55 -5.41
CA TYR A 373 -8.92 -17.91 -5.26
C TYR A 373 -9.18 -18.95 -4.16
N SER A 374 -8.18 -19.75 -3.78
CA SER A 374 -8.34 -20.95 -2.95
C SER A 374 -7.53 -20.89 -1.64
N PRO A 375 -8.01 -21.52 -0.56
CA PRO A 375 -7.30 -21.61 0.72
C PRO A 375 -6.01 -22.44 0.68
N GLU A 376 -5.63 -23.11 -0.42
CA GLU A 376 -4.36 -23.85 -0.48
C GLU A 376 -3.34 -23.22 -1.44
N LYS A 377 -2.28 -22.64 -0.86
CA LYS A 377 -1.01 -22.13 -1.46
C LYS A 377 -1.05 -21.33 -2.77
N ALA A 378 -2.21 -21.02 -3.35
CA ALA A 378 -2.28 -20.50 -4.70
C ALA A 378 -2.30 -18.95 -4.76
N TYR A 379 -1.36 -18.28 -4.08
CA TYR A 379 -1.18 -16.83 -4.23
C TYR A 379 -0.76 -16.43 -5.67
N TRP A 380 -0.38 -17.40 -6.51
CA TRP A 380 -0.01 -17.21 -7.91
C TRP A 380 -1.19 -17.35 -8.89
N ASN A 381 -2.45 -17.39 -8.43
CA ASN A 381 -3.58 -17.50 -9.36
C ASN A 381 -3.81 -16.21 -10.15
N ARG A 382 -3.49 -15.07 -9.55
CA ARG A 382 -3.74 -13.76 -10.14
C ARG A 382 -2.83 -12.71 -9.55
N ILE A 383 -2.61 -11.66 -10.33
CA ILE A 383 -2.09 -10.40 -9.85
C ILE A 383 -3.27 -9.45 -9.80
N VAL A 384 -3.53 -8.87 -8.63
CA VAL A 384 -4.63 -7.93 -8.41
C VAL A 384 -4.08 -6.52 -8.24
N PHE A 385 -4.86 -5.54 -8.65
CA PHE A 385 -4.60 -4.13 -8.40
C PHE A 385 -5.72 -3.57 -7.50
N ARG A 386 -5.34 -2.71 -6.57
CA ARG A 386 -6.22 -2.00 -5.65
C ARG A 386 -5.82 -0.54 -5.58
N GLN A 387 -6.76 0.36 -5.77
CA GLN A 387 -6.62 1.71 -5.23
C GLN A 387 -6.82 1.65 -3.72
N VAL A 388 -6.06 2.47 -3.00
CA VAL A 388 -6.18 2.65 -1.55
C VAL A 388 -6.07 4.14 -1.26
N SER A 389 -7.02 4.66 -0.50
CA SER A 389 -7.03 6.05 -0.08
C SER A 389 -5.98 6.30 0.99
N VAL A 390 -5.26 7.40 0.84
CA VAL A 390 -4.38 7.95 1.87
C VAL A 390 -5.19 8.26 3.13
N SER A 391 -6.44 8.71 3.01
CA SER A 391 -7.29 8.97 4.19
C SER A 391 -7.59 7.71 5.00
N ASP A 392 -7.72 6.56 4.34
CA ASP A 392 -7.97 5.28 5.02
C ASP A 392 -6.72 4.81 5.76
N LEU A 393 -5.54 5.02 5.16
CA LEU A 393 -4.26 4.82 5.84
C LEU A 393 -4.10 5.74 7.04
N GLU A 394 -4.41 7.04 6.90
CA GLU A 394 -4.35 8.02 7.98
C GLU A 394 -5.29 7.68 9.13
N GLN A 395 -6.51 7.25 8.83
CA GLN A 395 -7.44 6.82 9.85
C GLN A 395 -6.77 5.77 10.74
N THR A 396 -6.07 4.78 10.17
CA THR A 396 -5.40 3.71 10.96
C THR A 396 -4.36 4.22 11.97
N LEU A 397 -3.91 5.47 11.85
CA LEU A 397 -2.99 6.12 12.78
C LEU A 397 -3.70 6.70 14.01
N LEU A 398 -5.01 6.97 13.91
CA LEU A 398 -5.80 7.54 15.00
C LEU A 398 -5.87 6.57 16.19
N PRO A 399 -5.83 7.08 17.44
CA PRO A 399 -6.00 6.27 18.64
C PRO A 399 -7.39 5.59 18.69
N SER A 400 -7.46 4.43 19.36
CA SER A 400 -8.74 3.76 19.65
C SER A 400 -9.48 4.39 20.83
N LEU A 401 -10.81 4.35 20.80
CA LEU A 401 -11.63 4.75 21.95
C LEU A 401 -11.54 3.72 23.07
N ALA A 402 -11.39 4.19 24.32
CA ALA A 402 -11.39 3.33 25.48
C ALA A 402 -12.82 3.11 25.99
N LYS A 403 -13.33 1.88 25.88
CA LYS A 403 -14.62 1.49 26.49
C LYS A 403 -14.48 1.47 28.02
N LYS A 404 -15.19 2.34 28.71
CA LYS A 404 -15.22 2.42 30.18
C LYS A 404 -16.36 1.58 30.78
N LYS A 405 -17.52 1.57 30.12
CA LYS A 405 -18.66 0.72 30.50
C LYS A 405 -19.25 0.07 29.25
N SER A 406 -19.53 -1.24 29.31
CA SER A 406 -20.14 -1.95 28.20
C SER A 406 -21.58 -1.47 27.91
N PRO A 407 -22.04 -1.55 26.65
CA PRO A 407 -23.44 -1.39 26.29
C PRO A 407 -24.34 -2.31 27.11
N SER A 408 -25.58 -1.89 27.36
CA SER A 408 -26.56 -2.69 28.08
C SER A 408 -27.93 -2.67 27.41
N VAL A 409 -28.75 -3.68 27.69
CA VAL A 409 -30.13 -3.77 27.21
C VAL A 409 -31.09 -3.75 28.40
N SER A 410 -31.99 -2.77 28.39
CA SER A 410 -33.08 -2.60 29.36
C SER A 410 -34.44 -3.00 28.75
N GLY A 411 -35.45 -3.18 29.61
CA GLY A 411 -36.78 -3.64 29.24
C GLY A 411 -37.01 -5.14 29.46
N THR A 412 -38.28 -5.55 29.34
CA THR A 412 -38.71 -6.94 29.56
C THR A 412 -38.34 -7.80 28.36
N HIS A 413 -37.51 -8.82 28.57
CA HIS A 413 -37.11 -9.77 27.53
C HIS A 413 -38.20 -10.84 27.33
N LYS A 414 -39.33 -10.44 26.76
CA LYS A 414 -40.48 -11.30 26.44
C LYS A 414 -40.98 -10.98 25.04
N VAL A 415 -41.42 -11.99 24.29
CA VAL A 415 -42.00 -11.79 22.95
C VAL A 415 -43.09 -10.70 22.98
N GLY A 416 -43.05 -9.81 21.99
CA GLY A 416 -43.96 -8.68 21.83
C GLY A 416 -43.58 -7.42 22.61
N LYS A 417 -42.62 -7.51 23.55
CA LYS A 417 -42.11 -6.34 24.30
C LYS A 417 -40.95 -5.67 23.58
N THR A 418 -40.79 -4.38 23.82
CA THR A 418 -39.66 -3.59 23.31
C THR A 418 -38.55 -3.54 24.34
N VAL A 419 -37.32 -3.74 23.86
CA VAL A 419 -36.10 -3.54 24.63
C VAL A 419 -35.32 -2.37 24.05
N THR A 420 -34.54 -1.68 24.90
CA THR A 420 -33.79 -0.48 24.52
C THR A 420 -32.32 -0.64 24.87
N ALA A 421 -31.45 -0.22 23.95
CA ALA A 421 -30.01 -0.24 24.08
C ALA A 421 -29.50 1.02 24.78
N SER A 422 -28.54 0.86 25.69
CA SER A 422 -27.65 1.94 26.10
C SER A 422 -26.29 1.75 25.42
N GLN A 423 -25.62 2.86 25.10
CA GLN A 423 -24.33 2.81 24.39
C GLN A 423 -23.13 2.43 25.26
N GLY A 424 -23.30 2.41 26.58
CA GLY A 424 -22.18 2.35 27.53
C GLY A 424 -21.52 3.71 27.74
N THR A 425 -20.27 3.72 28.18
CA THR A 425 -19.46 4.94 28.31
C THR A 425 -18.08 4.72 27.70
N TRP A 426 -17.54 5.77 27.08
CA TRP A 426 -16.33 5.76 26.29
C TRP A 426 -15.44 6.94 26.66
N SER A 427 -14.13 6.81 26.44
CA SER A 427 -13.16 7.88 26.66
C SER A 427 -12.25 8.03 25.42
N PRO A 428 -12.17 9.24 24.84
CA PRO A 428 -13.05 10.40 25.09
C PRO A 428 -14.53 10.10 24.82
N ASN A 429 -15.39 11.06 25.16
CA ASN A 429 -16.82 10.95 24.88
C ASN A 429 -17.04 10.67 23.38
N ALA A 430 -17.97 9.77 23.11
CA ALA A 430 -18.25 9.28 21.76
C ALA A 430 -19.75 9.27 21.51
N THR A 431 -20.12 9.37 20.24
CA THR A 431 -21.51 9.36 19.78
C THR A 431 -21.80 8.04 19.07
N VAL A 432 -22.97 7.46 19.29
CA VAL A 432 -23.41 6.26 18.55
C VAL A 432 -23.69 6.62 17.10
N THR A 433 -23.10 5.85 16.19
CA THR A 433 -23.38 5.94 14.76
C THR A 433 -24.16 4.75 14.24
N ARG A 434 -24.15 3.61 14.94
CA ARG A 434 -24.93 2.42 14.54
C ARG A 434 -25.33 1.57 15.74
N TYR A 435 -26.56 1.08 15.72
CA TYR A 435 -26.99 -0.10 16.49
C TYR A 435 -27.19 -1.27 15.54
N GLN A 436 -26.91 -2.48 16.03
CA GLN A 436 -27.23 -3.71 15.33
C GLN A 436 -27.63 -4.78 16.35
N TRP A 437 -28.91 -5.16 16.35
CA TRP A 437 -29.39 -6.23 17.23
C TRP A 437 -28.99 -7.60 16.70
N LEU A 438 -28.70 -8.50 17.64
CA LEU A 438 -28.19 -9.83 17.39
C LEU A 438 -29.11 -10.88 18.01
N ARG A 439 -29.38 -11.96 17.28
CA ARG A 439 -30.05 -13.18 17.76
C ARG A 439 -29.05 -14.32 17.78
N ASN A 440 -28.76 -14.86 18.96
CA ASN A 440 -27.71 -15.86 19.17
C ASN A 440 -26.36 -15.44 18.53
N GLY A 441 -26.03 -14.14 18.63
CA GLY A 441 -24.80 -13.58 18.04
C GLY A 441 -24.85 -13.27 16.55
N LYS A 442 -25.90 -13.66 15.81
CA LYS A 442 -26.09 -13.32 14.39
C LYS A 442 -26.90 -12.05 14.22
N GLU A 443 -26.54 -11.21 13.25
CA GLU A 443 -27.23 -9.94 12.99
C GLU A 443 -28.68 -10.16 12.54
N ILE A 444 -29.60 -9.35 13.09
CA ILE A 444 -30.99 -9.25 12.64
C ILE A 444 -31.04 -8.08 11.66
N SER A 445 -31.08 -8.36 10.35
CA SER A 445 -30.78 -7.37 9.30
C SER A 445 -31.54 -6.04 9.40
N SER A 446 -32.80 -6.04 9.81
CA SER A 446 -33.62 -4.82 9.92
C SER A 446 -33.56 -4.13 11.27
N ALA A 447 -32.94 -4.73 12.28
CA ALA A 447 -32.94 -4.23 13.65
C ALA A 447 -31.72 -3.35 13.91
N THR A 448 -31.78 -2.10 13.45
CA THR A 448 -30.67 -1.12 13.51
C THR A 448 -30.97 0.11 14.38
N SER A 449 -32.14 0.15 15.01
CA SER A 449 -32.56 1.23 15.92
C SER A 449 -32.08 1.00 17.36
N ALA A 450 -32.03 2.07 18.15
CA ALA A 450 -31.73 1.99 19.59
C ALA A 450 -32.72 1.12 20.38
N SER A 451 -33.94 0.96 19.86
CA SER A 451 -34.98 0.07 20.41
C SER A 451 -35.31 -1.06 19.45
N TYR A 452 -35.70 -2.22 19.99
CA TYR A 452 -36.09 -3.39 19.23
C TYR A 452 -37.30 -4.09 19.86
N LYS A 453 -38.35 -4.31 19.06
CA LYS A 453 -39.51 -5.10 19.46
C LYS A 453 -39.22 -6.58 19.26
N LEU A 454 -39.21 -7.33 20.36
CA LEU A 454 -38.92 -8.75 20.36
C LEU A 454 -40.00 -9.51 19.59
N SER A 455 -39.58 -10.22 18.54
CA SER A 455 -40.44 -10.99 17.67
C SER A 455 -40.66 -12.41 18.19
N LYS A 456 -41.59 -13.16 17.60
CA LYS A 456 -41.77 -14.59 17.89
C LYS A 456 -40.49 -15.39 17.62
N ALA A 457 -39.68 -15.00 16.63
CA ALA A 457 -38.43 -15.66 16.29
C ALA A 457 -37.34 -15.51 17.36
N ASP A 458 -37.50 -14.58 18.31
CA ASP A 458 -36.57 -14.39 19.42
C ASP A 458 -36.86 -15.31 20.61
N LYS A 459 -38.03 -15.95 20.68
CA LYS A 459 -38.43 -16.78 21.83
C LYS A 459 -37.40 -17.88 22.12
N GLY A 460 -36.94 -17.94 23.37
CA GLY A 460 -35.94 -18.89 23.83
C GLY A 460 -34.51 -18.61 23.33
N LYS A 461 -34.31 -17.62 22.46
CA LYS A 461 -32.99 -17.21 21.94
C LYS A 461 -32.38 -16.13 22.82
N LYS A 462 -31.05 -15.98 22.72
CA LYS A 462 -30.30 -14.89 23.37
C LYS A 462 -30.28 -13.68 22.45
N VAL A 463 -30.73 -12.53 22.95
CA VAL A 463 -30.69 -11.25 22.24
C VAL A 463 -29.64 -10.34 22.88
N SER A 464 -28.85 -9.67 22.06
CA SER A 464 -27.89 -8.62 22.45
C SER A 464 -27.86 -7.52 21.39
N VAL A 465 -27.16 -6.42 21.67
CA VAL A 465 -26.96 -5.32 20.73
C VAL A 465 -25.47 -5.04 20.57
N LYS A 466 -25.02 -4.86 19.33
CA LYS A 466 -23.72 -4.32 18.97
C LYS A 466 -23.88 -2.83 18.71
N VAL A 467 -23.07 -2.01 19.37
CA VAL A 467 -23.07 -0.54 19.25
C VAL A 467 -21.75 -0.12 18.60
N THR A 468 -21.83 0.73 17.58
CA THR A 468 -20.67 1.42 16.98
C THR A 468 -20.68 2.87 17.41
N VAL A 469 -19.54 3.36 17.90
CA VAL A 469 -19.37 4.74 18.34
C VAL A 469 -18.20 5.42 17.63
N THR A 470 -18.25 6.74 17.51
CA THR A 470 -17.20 7.58 16.94
C THR A 470 -16.91 8.80 17.81
N SER A 471 -15.67 9.27 17.78
CA SER A 471 -15.27 10.57 18.35
C SER A 471 -14.28 11.23 17.40
N PRO A 472 -14.33 12.55 17.18
CA PRO A 472 -13.36 13.25 16.33
C PRO A 472 -11.91 12.95 16.74
N GLY A 473 -11.07 12.58 15.77
CA GLY A 473 -9.67 12.23 16.01
C GLY A 473 -9.42 10.82 16.56
N TYR A 474 -10.44 9.96 16.60
CA TYR A 474 -10.32 8.57 17.06
C TYR A 474 -10.91 7.59 16.06
N GLN A 475 -10.37 6.38 16.08
CA GLN A 475 -10.94 5.24 15.36
C GLN A 475 -12.36 4.90 15.84
N PRO A 476 -13.32 4.61 14.93
CA PRO A 476 -14.60 4.05 15.30
C PRO A 476 -14.40 2.77 16.13
N SER A 477 -15.19 2.63 17.19
CA SER A 477 -15.07 1.48 18.09
C SER A 477 -16.41 0.80 18.25
N THR A 478 -16.39 -0.52 18.48
CA THR A 478 -17.61 -1.31 18.65
C THR A 478 -17.60 -2.07 19.97
N ALA A 479 -18.78 -2.25 20.56
CA ALA A 479 -18.96 -3.12 21.71
C ALA A 479 -20.32 -3.82 21.66
N THR A 480 -20.36 -5.05 22.16
CA THR A 480 -21.60 -5.83 22.24
C THR A 480 -22.05 -5.93 23.70
N SER A 481 -23.35 -5.75 23.95
CA SER A 481 -23.94 -5.95 25.27
C SER A 481 -23.90 -7.43 25.69
N SER A 482 -24.04 -7.70 26.99
CA SER A 482 -24.38 -9.05 27.45
C SER A 482 -25.68 -9.52 26.81
N ALA A 483 -25.74 -10.81 26.45
CA ALA A 483 -26.91 -11.38 25.80
C ALA A 483 -27.90 -11.93 26.84
N LYS A 484 -29.20 -11.67 26.64
CA LYS A 484 -30.28 -12.10 27.53
C LYS A 484 -31.29 -12.98 26.81
N LYS A 485 -31.75 -14.04 27.47
CA LYS A 485 -32.74 -14.98 26.91
C LYS A 485 -34.13 -14.35 26.89
N VAL A 486 -34.83 -14.46 25.77
CA VAL A 486 -36.21 -13.97 25.61
C VAL A 486 -37.21 -15.04 26.03
N LYS A 487 -38.16 -14.66 26.88
CA LYS A 487 -39.25 -15.52 27.37
C LYS A 487 -40.45 -15.56 26.42
#